data_AF-A0A418F380-F1
#
_entry.id   AF-A0A418F380-F1
#
_cell.length_a   1.000
_cell.length_b   1.000
_cell.length_c   1.000
_cell.angle_alpha   90.00
_cell.angle_beta   90.00
_cell.angle_gamma   90.00
#
_symmetry.space_group_name_H-M   'P 1'
#
loop_
_entity.id
_entity.type
_entity.pdbx_description
1 polymer ?
#
loop_
_entity_poly.entity_id
_entity_poly.type
_entity_poly.pdbx_seq_one_letter_code
_entity_poly.pdbx_strand_id
1 'polypeptide(L)'
;TLDPLNVVWNAVQSLVTAAKQAPPAPPSADAADTSTLFHSQWKIQSLLYPLLNFVPVVRKTESAPLPSVVSFDVFPSPSQFASKVPPYAAVYRILDGDSGPIGSAIGNMHLPSYVIARSYFEDIVDSFRPNPAEAAKQLLATCRALNGRWNLQAEYILVESLLVAVVSAPPCANMVGYGGAVLFHLLKHESKTIQSAFAILVELLFRRIPLMHMHAVDAFVKLFALFLSNFEYKWPWTHWNYVLDAQADDAQRLFVSAVIERCVRLSYRQHMQSVLPETFHMLLPPVPVHVIRFRQAESNELVILIDIAQDDDSSDAATGVLRSQYEQVFGKIKAREEAAAVQAWIDDTAVAHDGAPHVVLEMVVAAILDAGSATFTHFRTLLDKYVGVLVAAIDADVERQVVVIAAVSSVWEQSPQHVILILSILLRHHVLTPVAVVTWLFGADAVQQYSWYVYQTPTFSFP
;
A
#
# COMPACT_ATOMS: atom_id res chain seq x y z
N THR A 1 12.57 26.65 14.56
CA THR A 1 13.00 25.60 13.62
C THR A 1 14.00 24.72 14.35
N LEU A 2 13.67 23.44 14.56
CA LEU A 2 14.61 22.48 15.17
C LEU A 2 15.78 22.32 14.20
N ASP A 3 16.98 22.73 14.62
CA ASP A 3 18.19 22.44 13.87
C ASP A 3 18.46 20.92 13.99
N PRO A 4 18.27 20.14 12.92
CA PRO A 4 18.33 18.68 12.98
C PRO A 4 19.72 18.17 13.39
N LEU A 5 20.78 18.91 13.05
CA LEU A 5 22.15 18.58 13.43
C LEU A 5 22.33 18.70 14.95
N ASN A 6 21.77 19.76 15.55
CA ASN A 6 21.75 19.91 17.00
C ASN A 6 20.92 18.80 17.68
N VAL A 7 19.79 18.38 17.10
CA VAL A 7 18.98 17.29 17.66
C VAL A 7 19.73 15.96 17.64
N VAL A 8 20.35 15.61 16.51
CA VAL A 8 21.16 14.38 16.38
C VAL A 8 22.38 14.44 17.28
N TRP A 9 23.08 15.57 17.30
CA TRP A 9 24.26 15.76 18.14
C TRP A 9 23.92 15.68 19.64
N ASN A 10 22.81 16.26 20.06
CA ASN A 10 22.32 16.15 21.44
C ASN A 10 21.92 14.72 21.79
N ALA A 11 21.35 13.95 20.86
CA ALA A 11 21.05 12.54 21.06
C ALA A 11 22.34 11.70 21.19
N VAL A 12 23.35 11.96 20.35
CA VAL A 12 24.68 11.34 20.44
C VAL A 12 25.36 11.71 21.76
N GLN A 13 25.34 12.98 22.17
CA GLN A 13 25.88 13.41 23.46
C GLN A 13 25.15 12.78 24.63
N SER A 14 23.83 12.63 24.54
CA SER A 14 23.02 11.97 25.57
C SER A 14 23.38 10.48 25.66
N LEU A 15 23.57 9.79 24.53
CA LEU A 15 24.07 8.42 24.46
C LEU A 15 25.47 8.27 25.07
N VAL A 16 26.40 9.17 24.70
CA VAL A 16 27.77 9.20 25.25
C VAL A 16 27.74 9.46 26.76
N THR A 17 26.84 10.33 27.22
CA THR A 17 26.70 10.66 28.65
C THR A 17 26.09 9.50 29.44
N ALA A 18 25.06 8.85 28.91
CA ALA A 18 24.46 7.66 29.49
C ALA A 18 25.45 6.49 29.55
N ALA A 19 26.25 6.30 28.50
CA ALA A 19 27.31 5.28 28.47
C ALA A 19 28.39 5.54 29.54
N LYS A 20 28.75 6.80 29.78
CA LYS A 20 29.69 7.20 30.85
C LYS A 20 29.13 6.99 32.26
N GLN A 21 27.81 7.09 32.44
CA GLN A 21 27.14 6.98 33.74
C GLN A 21 26.75 5.53 34.11
N ALA A 22 26.82 4.58 33.17
CA ALA A 22 26.50 3.18 33.44
C ALA A 22 27.51 2.54 34.41
N PRO A 23 27.08 1.83 35.47
CA PRO A 23 27.99 1.22 36.44
C PRO A 23 28.91 0.17 35.76
N PRO A 24 30.19 0.09 36.14
CA PRO A 24 31.11 -0.88 35.55
C PRO A 24 30.63 -2.31 35.83
N ALA A 25 30.64 -3.14 34.78
CA ALA A 25 30.36 -4.57 34.94
C ALA A 25 31.42 -5.21 35.86
N PRO A 26 31.03 -6.12 36.78
CA PRO A 26 31.98 -6.81 37.63
C PRO A 26 32.97 -7.61 36.76
N PRO A 27 34.27 -7.64 37.13
CA PRO A 27 35.28 -8.34 36.35
C PRO A 27 34.97 -9.84 36.30
N SER A 28 34.78 -10.38 35.10
CA SER A 28 34.68 -11.83 34.88
C SER A 28 36.07 -12.46 34.99
N ALA A 29 36.21 -13.49 35.82
CA ALA A 29 37.49 -14.16 36.12
C ALA A 29 38.16 -14.85 34.91
N ASP A 30 37.46 -15.01 33.77
CA ASP A 30 37.95 -15.72 32.58
C ASP A 30 38.26 -14.81 31.37
N ALA A 31 38.27 -13.48 31.53
CA ALA A 31 38.63 -12.60 30.43
C ALA A 31 40.14 -12.42 30.33
N ALA A 32 40.76 -13.04 29.31
CA ALA A 32 42.04 -12.55 28.81
C ALA A 32 41.97 -11.01 28.70
N ASP A 33 42.96 -10.32 29.25
CA ASP A 33 42.95 -8.87 29.51
C ASP A 33 42.62 -8.06 28.22
N THR A 34 41.32 -7.79 28.02
CA THR A 34 40.74 -7.09 26.86
C THR A 34 40.45 -5.62 27.18
N SER A 35 40.70 -5.22 28.43
CA SER A 35 40.54 -3.88 29.00
C SER A 35 41.29 -2.78 28.24
N THR A 36 42.36 -3.13 27.51
CA THR A 36 43.19 -2.20 26.74
C THR A 36 42.69 -1.91 25.33
N LEU A 37 41.78 -2.73 24.78
CA LEU A 37 41.27 -2.57 23.41
C LEU A 37 39.87 -1.94 23.36
N PHE A 38 39.06 -2.21 24.39
CA PHE A 38 37.74 -1.62 24.52
C PHE A 38 37.45 -1.36 26.00
N HIS A 39 36.93 -0.18 26.32
CA HIS A 39 36.43 0.10 27.66
C HIS A 39 35.15 -0.72 27.89
N SER A 40 35.04 -1.41 29.04
CA SER A 40 33.96 -2.38 29.31
C SER A 40 32.54 -1.80 29.18
N GLN A 41 32.36 -0.52 29.47
CA GLN A 41 31.11 0.24 29.27
C GLN A 41 30.70 0.45 27.79
N TRP A 42 31.59 0.20 26.82
CA TRP A 42 31.36 0.42 25.38
C TRP A 42 31.21 -0.89 24.60
N LYS A 43 31.07 -2.02 25.30
CA LYS A 43 30.86 -3.32 24.66
C LYS A 43 29.42 -3.40 24.15
N ILE A 44 29.26 -3.33 22.83
CA ILE A 44 27.96 -3.46 22.18
C ILE A 44 27.70 -4.96 21.97
N GLN A 45 26.63 -5.48 22.58
CA GLN A 45 26.39 -6.93 22.67
C GLN A 45 26.05 -7.57 21.32
N SER A 46 25.44 -6.84 20.40
CA SER A 46 25.11 -7.34 19.06
C SER A 46 26.31 -7.36 18.10
N LEU A 47 27.32 -6.51 18.34
CA LEU A 47 28.50 -6.42 17.47
C LEU A 47 29.40 -7.64 17.62
N LEU A 48 29.87 -8.17 16.49
CA LEU A 48 30.90 -9.21 16.48
C LEU A 48 32.28 -8.58 16.66
N TYR A 49 33.09 -9.18 17.52
CA TYR A 49 34.49 -8.78 17.73
C TYR A 49 35.47 -9.91 17.38
N PRO A 50 35.57 -10.38 16.11
CA PRO A 50 36.45 -11.49 15.75
C PRO A 50 37.92 -11.21 16.07
N LEU A 51 38.33 -9.94 16.00
CA LEU A 51 39.68 -9.49 16.32
C LEU A 51 40.11 -9.84 17.74
N LEU A 52 39.17 -10.01 18.69
CA LEU A 52 39.49 -10.44 20.06
C LEU A 52 40.12 -11.84 20.11
N ASN A 53 39.82 -12.70 19.12
CA ASN A 53 40.44 -14.02 19.02
C ASN A 53 41.90 -13.94 18.53
N PHE A 54 42.32 -12.80 17.99
CA PHE A 54 43.64 -12.56 17.40
C PHE A 54 44.46 -11.52 18.17
N VAL A 55 44.08 -11.18 19.41
CA VAL A 55 44.75 -10.18 20.25
C VAL A 55 46.28 -10.38 20.33
N PRO A 56 46.82 -11.60 20.50
CA PRO A 56 48.27 -11.79 20.56
C PRO A 56 49.01 -11.41 19.27
N VAL A 57 48.33 -11.46 18.12
CA VAL A 57 48.88 -11.09 16.81
C VAL A 57 48.71 -9.59 16.57
N VAL A 58 47.51 -9.05 16.80
CA VAL A 58 47.19 -7.63 16.61
C VAL A 58 48.07 -6.72 17.48
N ARG A 59 48.41 -7.15 18.70
CA ARG A 59 49.33 -6.37 19.55
C ARG A 59 50.74 -6.19 18.98
N LYS A 60 51.14 -7.01 18.01
CA LYS A 60 52.47 -6.94 17.38
C LYS A 60 52.46 -6.12 16.10
N THR A 61 51.31 -5.61 15.66
CA THR A 61 51.20 -4.81 14.44
C THR A 61 51.40 -3.33 14.74
N GLU A 62 52.00 -2.60 13.81
CA GLU A 62 52.14 -1.14 13.88
C GLU A 62 50.91 -0.45 13.28
N SER A 63 50.43 0.62 13.94
CA SER A 63 49.30 1.40 13.42
C SER A 63 49.76 2.31 12.29
N ALA A 64 49.10 2.22 11.12
CA ALA A 64 49.30 3.19 10.06
C ALA A 64 48.53 4.50 10.41
N PRO A 65 49.13 5.69 10.24
CA PRO A 65 48.41 6.94 10.39
C PRO A 65 47.38 7.09 9.27
N LEU A 66 46.17 7.57 9.61
CA LEU A 66 45.20 7.98 8.59
C LEU A 66 45.76 9.17 7.82
N PRO A 67 45.57 9.25 6.49
CA PRO A 67 45.92 10.45 5.71
C PRO A 67 45.23 11.67 6.33
N SER A 68 45.90 12.83 6.32
CA SER A 68 45.28 14.08 6.74
C SER A 68 44.04 14.33 5.90
N VAL A 69 42.87 14.32 6.54
CA VAL A 69 41.60 14.66 5.88
C VAL A 69 41.70 16.13 5.49
N VAL A 70 41.87 16.39 4.20
CA VAL A 70 41.78 17.75 3.66
C VAL A 70 40.33 18.17 3.83
N SER A 71 40.09 19.03 4.81
CA SER A 71 38.79 19.70 4.95
C SER A 71 38.66 20.61 3.74
N PHE A 72 37.79 20.26 2.79
CA PHE A 72 37.51 21.12 1.66
C PHE A 72 36.69 22.31 2.17
N ASP A 73 37.35 23.34 2.68
CA ASP A 73 36.74 24.65 2.98
C ASP A 73 36.35 25.42 1.70
N VAL A 74 36.37 24.75 0.55
CA VAL A 74 36.11 25.29 -0.80
C VAL A 74 34.84 24.66 -1.40
N PHE A 75 33.83 24.36 -0.58
CA PHE A 75 32.53 23.99 -1.11
C PHE A 75 31.71 25.25 -1.44
N PRO A 76 31.19 25.37 -2.69
CA PRO A 76 30.25 26.43 -3.04
C PRO A 76 28.96 26.29 -2.21
N SER A 77 28.23 27.39 -2.06
CA SER A 77 27.14 27.61 -1.08
C SER A 77 26.26 26.38 -0.74
N PRO A 78 25.72 26.28 0.50
CA PRO A 78 24.88 25.16 0.97
C PRO A 78 23.75 24.71 0.02
N SER A 79 23.28 25.61 -0.84
CA SER A 79 22.30 25.34 -1.90
C SER A 79 22.77 24.34 -2.98
N GLN A 80 24.07 24.26 -3.30
CA GLN A 80 24.57 23.36 -4.35
C GLN A 80 24.68 21.89 -3.91
N PHE A 81 24.71 21.63 -2.60
CA PHE A 81 24.73 20.29 -2.02
C PHE A 81 23.40 19.86 -1.42
N ALA A 82 22.41 20.74 -1.28
CA ALA A 82 21.10 20.38 -0.73
C ALA A 82 20.44 19.19 -1.47
N SER A 83 20.71 19.02 -2.77
CA SER A 83 20.25 17.87 -3.57
C SER A 83 21.11 16.60 -3.45
N LYS A 84 22.28 16.68 -2.80
CA LYS A 84 23.25 15.58 -2.61
C LYS A 84 23.43 15.14 -1.16
N VAL A 85 22.80 15.83 -0.20
CA VAL A 85 22.76 15.41 1.20
C VAL A 85 21.69 14.31 1.33
N PRO A 86 22.03 13.12 1.86
CA PRO A 86 21.02 12.10 2.13
C PRO A 86 19.91 12.66 3.02
N PRO A 87 18.64 12.32 2.77
CA PRO A 87 17.56 12.73 3.66
C PRO A 87 17.80 12.17 5.06
N TYR A 88 17.37 12.91 6.08
CA TYR A 88 17.41 12.42 7.46
C TYR A 88 16.57 11.14 7.56
N ALA A 89 17.21 10.04 7.96
CA ALA A 89 16.52 8.77 8.15
C ALA A 89 15.86 8.72 9.54
N ALA A 90 14.56 8.51 9.57
CA ALA A 90 13.85 8.19 10.81
C ALA A 90 14.03 6.70 11.15
N VAL A 91 14.35 6.40 12.41
CA VAL A 91 14.41 5.01 12.91
C VAL A 91 13.07 4.69 13.57
N TYR A 92 12.19 4.02 12.84
CA TYR A 92 10.87 3.62 13.37
C TYR A 92 10.98 2.38 14.23
N ARG A 93 10.38 2.41 15.42
CA ARG A 93 10.31 1.28 16.35
C ARG A 93 8.85 0.96 16.67
N ILE A 94 8.52 -0.32 16.63
CA ILE A 94 7.23 -0.91 16.99
C ILE A 94 7.31 -1.53 18.39
N LEU A 95 8.42 -2.21 18.72
CA LEU A 95 8.60 -2.87 20.02
C LEU A 95 8.73 -1.85 21.16
N ASP A 96 7.83 -1.96 22.12
CA ASP A 96 7.68 -1.08 23.27
C ASP A 96 7.30 -1.87 24.54
N GLY A 97 6.90 -1.16 25.60
CA GLY A 97 6.48 -1.76 26.86
C GLY A 97 5.26 -2.69 26.76
N ASP A 98 4.41 -2.51 25.75
CA ASP A 98 3.17 -3.27 25.54
C ASP A 98 3.39 -4.54 24.69
N SER A 99 4.63 -4.78 24.25
CA SER A 99 5.01 -5.89 23.37
C SER A 99 5.16 -7.25 24.08
N GLY A 100 4.54 -7.39 25.26
CA GLY A 100 4.71 -8.54 26.16
C GLY A 100 6.12 -8.61 26.78
N PRO A 101 6.38 -9.61 27.65
CA PRO A 101 7.64 -9.67 28.41
C PRO A 101 8.89 -9.69 27.54
N ILE A 102 8.86 -10.43 26.44
CA ILE A 102 10.00 -10.63 25.54
C ILE A 102 10.19 -9.38 24.66
N GLY A 103 9.13 -8.91 24.01
CA GLY A 103 9.19 -7.71 23.18
C GLY A 103 9.56 -6.46 23.98
N SER A 104 9.07 -6.33 25.22
CA SER A 104 9.42 -5.23 26.13
C SER A 104 10.88 -5.30 26.58
N ALA A 105 11.40 -6.48 26.90
CA ALA A 105 12.83 -6.65 27.19
C ALA A 105 13.70 -6.24 25.99
N ILE A 106 13.26 -6.55 24.77
CA ILE A 106 13.93 -6.16 23.54
C ILE A 106 13.81 -4.66 23.27
N GLY A 107 12.62 -4.07 23.43
CA GLY A 107 12.38 -2.63 23.23
C GLY A 107 13.17 -1.75 24.21
N ASN A 108 13.44 -2.26 25.42
CA ASN A 108 14.22 -1.59 26.45
C ASN A 108 15.73 -1.89 26.41
N MET A 109 16.22 -2.62 25.41
CA MET A 109 17.65 -2.92 25.32
C MET A 109 18.48 -1.66 25.04
N HIS A 110 19.79 -1.74 25.31
CA HIS A 110 20.74 -0.69 24.96
C HIS A 110 20.65 -0.32 23.48
N LEU A 111 20.35 0.96 23.18
CA LEU A 111 19.98 1.42 21.85
C LEU A 111 21.02 1.07 20.76
N PRO A 112 22.35 1.28 20.94
CA PRO A 112 23.34 0.80 19.99
C PRO A 112 23.27 -0.69 19.69
N SER A 113 23.00 -1.52 20.70
CA SER A 113 22.88 -2.97 20.50
C SER A 113 21.66 -3.31 19.63
N TYR A 114 20.53 -2.64 19.88
CA TYR A 114 19.32 -2.77 19.08
C TYR A 114 19.54 -2.36 17.63
N VAL A 115 20.11 -1.18 17.41
CA VAL A 115 20.29 -0.61 16.07
C VAL A 115 21.25 -1.48 15.23
N ILE A 116 22.33 -1.98 15.82
CA ILE A 116 23.25 -2.88 15.12
C ILE A 116 22.61 -4.24 14.82
N ALA A 117 21.86 -4.81 15.77
CA ALA A 117 21.15 -6.07 15.52
C ALA A 117 20.15 -5.92 14.37
N ARG A 118 19.43 -4.81 14.36
CA ARG A 118 18.48 -4.43 13.33
C ARG A 118 19.16 -4.22 11.97
N SER A 119 20.29 -3.51 11.92
CA SER A 119 20.99 -3.22 10.66
C SER A 119 21.43 -4.50 9.96
N TYR A 120 21.84 -5.54 10.71
CA TYR A 120 22.15 -6.83 10.10
C TYR A 120 20.94 -7.42 9.34
N PHE A 121 19.73 -7.29 9.87
CA PHE A 121 18.54 -7.79 9.19
C PHE A 121 18.18 -6.93 7.98
N GLU A 122 18.27 -5.60 8.10
CA GLU A 122 18.04 -4.67 6.99
C GLU A 122 19.02 -4.93 5.84
N ASP A 123 20.32 -5.01 6.14
CA ASP A 123 21.38 -5.30 5.17
C ASP A 123 21.15 -6.65 4.46
N ILE A 124 20.71 -7.68 5.17
CA ILE A 124 20.43 -9.00 4.57
C ILE A 124 19.19 -8.94 3.67
N VAL A 125 18.11 -8.27 4.09
CA VAL A 125 16.91 -8.10 3.27
C VAL A 125 17.26 -7.39 1.95
N ASP A 126 18.08 -6.35 2.01
CA ASP A 126 18.49 -5.62 0.80
C ASP A 126 19.50 -6.39 -0.05
N SER A 127 20.51 -7.02 0.56
CA SER A 127 21.59 -7.72 -0.14
C SER A 127 21.11 -8.96 -0.90
N PHE A 128 20.10 -9.66 -0.39
CA PHE A 128 19.58 -10.88 -0.99
C PHE A 128 18.34 -10.65 -1.87
N ARG A 129 18.00 -9.38 -2.16
CA ARG A 129 16.95 -9.06 -3.11
C ARG A 129 17.41 -9.39 -4.56
N PRO A 130 16.57 -10.03 -5.41
CA PRO A 130 15.15 -10.37 -5.22
C PRO A 130 14.89 -11.81 -4.77
N ASN A 131 15.83 -12.51 -4.13
CA ASN A 131 15.69 -13.92 -3.76
C ASN A 131 15.19 -14.10 -2.30
N PRO A 132 13.87 -14.28 -2.05
CA PRO A 132 13.31 -14.31 -0.70
C PRO A 132 13.70 -15.57 0.09
N ALA A 133 13.92 -16.69 -0.59
CA ALA A 133 14.26 -17.96 0.06
C ALA A 133 15.67 -17.92 0.67
N GLU A 134 16.66 -17.40 -0.08
CA GLU A 134 18.02 -17.25 0.44
C GLU A 134 18.07 -16.14 1.50
N ALA A 135 17.35 -15.03 1.31
CA ALA A 135 17.23 -13.99 2.35
C ALA A 135 16.72 -14.58 3.67
N ALA A 136 15.60 -15.31 3.66
CA ALA A 136 15.04 -15.94 4.86
C ALA A 136 16.04 -16.89 5.56
N LYS A 137 16.80 -17.68 4.79
CA LYS A 137 17.83 -18.58 5.32
C LYS A 137 18.93 -17.80 6.04
N GLN A 138 19.42 -16.71 5.45
CA GLN A 138 20.47 -15.88 6.05
C GLN A 138 19.96 -15.10 7.27
N LEU A 139 18.73 -14.59 7.23
CA LEU A 139 18.08 -13.92 8.36
C LEU A 139 17.97 -14.86 9.58
N LEU A 140 17.54 -16.10 9.38
CA LEU A 140 17.45 -17.10 10.45
C LEU A 140 18.83 -17.54 10.95
N ALA A 141 19.83 -17.66 10.07
CA ALA A 141 21.20 -17.94 10.49
C ALA A 141 21.74 -16.83 11.41
N THR A 142 21.49 -15.57 11.06
CA THR A 142 21.85 -14.40 11.87
C THR A 142 21.08 -14.36 13.19
N CYS A 143 19.78 -14.70 13.20
CA CYS A 143 19.00 -14.84 14.44
C CYS A 143 19.63 -15.84 15.40
N ARG A 144 19.95 -17.06 14.92
CA ARG A 144 20.58 -18.10 15.75
C ARG A 144 21.94 -17.65 16.29
N ALA A 145 22.73 -16.95 15.48
CA ALA A 145 24.01 -16.41 15.91
C ALA A 145 23.87 -15.32 16.98
N LEU A 146 22.83 -14.48 16.91
CA LEU A 146 22.53 -13.47 17.95
C LEU A 146 21.99 -14.12 19.23
N ASN A 147 21.03 -15.05 19.10
CA ASN A 147 20.42 -15.76 20.22
C ASN A 147 21.44 -16.56 21.02
N GLY A 148 22.34 -17.29 20.33
CA GLY A 148 23.39 -18.07 20.99
C GLY A 148 24.42 -17.22 21.75
N ARG A 149 24.59 -15.94 21.37
CA ARG A 149 25.55 -15.02 22.02
C ARG A 149 24.93 -14.24 23.16
N TRP A 150 23.66 -13.87 23.05
CA TRP A 150 23.03 -12.90 23.94
C TRP A 150 21.78 -13.45 24.66
N ASN A 151 21.47 -14.74 24.53
CA ASN A 151 20.24 -15.33 25.09
C ASN A 151 19.00 -14.46 24.81
N LEU A 152 18.90 -14.03 23.55
CA LEU A 152 17.86 -13.15 23.02
C LEU A 152 16.82 -13.98 22.26
N GLN A 153 15.66 -13.39 21.95
CA GLN A 153 14.78 -13.85 20.88
C GLN A 153 14.83 -12.84 19.72
N ALA A 154 15.94 -12.86 18.97
CA ALA A 154 16.22 -11.94 17.87
C ALA A 154 15.17 -11.99 16.75
N GLU A 155 14.32 -13.02 16.72
CA GLU A 155 13.16 -13.15 15.85
C GLU A 155 12.21 -11.94 15.95
N TYR A 156 12.07 -11.35 17.14
CA TYR A 156 11.25 -10.15 17.32
C TYR A 156 11.83 -8.93 16.60
N ILE A 157 13.16 -8.74 16.69
CA ILE A 157 13.86 -7.66 15.98
C ILE A 157 13.80 -7.92 14.48
N LEU A 158 14.01 -9.17 14.05
CA LEU A 158 13.92 -9.56 12.65
C LEU A 158 12.55 -9.23 12.04
N VAL A 159 11.47 -9.67 12.68
CA VAL A 159 10.12 -9.44 12.17
C VAL A 159 9.79 -7.95 12.19
N GLU A 160 10.20 -7.22 13.23
CA GLU A 160 10.05 -5.76 13.29
C GLU A 160 10.82 -5.06 12.16
N SER A 161 12.08 -5.42 11.91
CA SER A 161 12.89 -4.90 10.81
C SER A 161 12.19 -5.10 9.47
N LEU A 162 11.67 -6.31 9.23
CA LEU A 162 10.98 -6.64 7.99
C LEU A 162 9.68 -5.84 7.83
N LEU A 163 8.87 -5.75 8.89
CA LEU A 163 7.63 -4.96 8.88
C LEU A 163 7.90 -3.49 8.61
N VAL A 164 8.88 -2.90 9.31
CA VAL A 164 9.24 -1.48 9.11
C VAL A 164 9.77 -1.26 7.69
N ALA A 165 10.62 -2.16 7.19
CA ALA A 165 11.14 -2.08 5.82
C ALA A 165 10.02 -2.11 4.78
N VAL A 166 8.98 -2.94 4.99
CA VAL A 166 7.83 -3.00 4.07
C VAL A 166 6.96 -1.75 4.17
N VAL A 167 6.61 -1.34 5.39
CA VAL A 167 5.64 -0.28 5.66
C VAL A 167 6.21 1.12 5.39
N SER A 168 7.52 1.30 5.53
CA SER A 168 8.21 2.59 5.28
C SER A 168 8.74 2.72 3.86
N ALA A 169 8.69 1.65 3.06
CA ALA A 169 9.23 1.67 1.71
C ALA A 169 8.38 2.52 0.76
N PRO A 170 9.01 3.24 -0.18
CA PRO A 170 8.26 3.92 -1.23
C PRO A 170 7.55 2.89 -2.12
N PRO A 171 6.37 3.21 -2.67
CA PRO A 171 5.57 2.25 -3.46
C PRO A 171 6.34 1.63 -4.65
N CYS A 172 7.26 2.37 -5.26
CA CYS A 172 8.09 1.90 -6.38
C CYS A 172 9.05 0.77 -5.99
N ALA A 173 9.37 0.61 -4.71
CA ALA A 173 10.30 -0.40 -4.24
C ALA A 173 9.69 -1.80 -4.15
N ASN A 174 8.40 -2.02 -4.47
CA ASN A 174 7.72 -3.34 -4.43
C ASN A 174 8.04 -4.18 -3.18
N MET A 175 8.21 -3.53 -2.02
CA MET A 175 8.63 -4.21 -0.79
C MET A 175 7.51 -5.07 -0.20
N VAL A 176 6.25 -4.76 -0.47
CA VAL A 176 5.12 -5.60 -0.04
C VAL A 176 5.22 -7.01 -0.62
N GLY A 177 5.48 -7.14 -1.93
CA GLY A 177 5.59 -8.44 -2.58
C GLY A 177 6.82 -9.22 -2.12
N TYR A 178 8.00 -8.55 -2.13
CA TYR A 178 9.24 -9.18 -1.70
C TYR A 178 9.25 -9.54 -0.21
N GLY A 179 8.91 -8.59 0.66
CA GLY A 179 8.86 -8.79 2.11
C GLY A 179 7.80 -9.79 2.54
N GLY A 180 6.63 -9.81 1.89
CA GLY A 180 5.62 -10.85 2.09
C GLY A 180 6.13 -12.25 1.74
N ALA A 181 6.90 -12.38 0.65
CA ALA A 181 7.53 -13.66 0.28
C ALA A 181 8.64 -14.07 1.28
N VAL A 182 9.46 -13.12 1.74
CA VAL A 182 10.46 -13.39 2.80
C VAL A 182 9.77 -13.89 4.07
N LEU A 183 8.72 -13.20 4.52
CA LEU A 183 7.95 -13.60 5.70
C LEU A 183 7.36 -15.01 5.57
N PHE A 184 6.82 -15.34 4.39
CA PHE A 184 6.34 -16.69 4.09
C PHE A 184 7.44 -17.74 4.26
N HIS A 185 8.64 -17.49 3.71
CA HIS A 185 9.78 -18.41 3.88
C HIS A 185 10.26 -18.50 5.32
N LEU A 186 10.27 -17.39 6.08
CA LEU A 186 10.60 -17.41 7.51
C LEU A 186 9.66 -18.32 8.29
N LEU A 187 8.34 -18.18 8.08
CA LEU A 187 7.32 -19.00 8.75
C LEU A 187 7.37 -20.47 8.32
N LYS A 188 7.77 -20.76 7.09
CA LYS A 188 7.98 -22.14 6.62
C LYS A 188 9.13 -22.84 7.36
N HIS A 189 10.19 -22.11 7.69
CA HIS A 189 11.38 -22.68 8.35
C HIS A 189 11.30 -22.62 9.88
N GLU A 190 10.73 -21.55 10.44
CA GLU A 190 10.70 -21.30 11.88
C GLU A 190 9.35 -20.69 12.31
N SER A 191 8.31 -21.52 12.33
CA SER A 191 6.92 -21.06 12.52
C SER A 191 6.63 -20.47 13.90
N LYS A 192 6.96 -21.16 14.99
CA LYS A 192 6.45 -20.83 16.34
C LYS A 192 6.85 -19.44 16.83
N THR A 193 8.15 -19.12 16.79
CA THR A 193 8.71 -17.85 17.29
C THR A 193 8.38 -16.70 16.34
N ILE A 194 8.54 -16.89 15.03
CA ILE A 194 8.22 -15.87 14.02
C ILE A 194 6.72 -15.53 14.04
N GLN A 195 5.83 -16.53 14.13
CA GLN A 195 4.38 -16.30 14.20
C GLN A 195 3.99 -15.55 15.48
N SER A 196 4.59 -15.89 16.62
CA SER A 196 4.36 -15.18 17.89
C SER A 196 4.80 -13.72 17.80
N ALA A 197 6.01 -13.46 17.28
CA ALA A 197 6.53 -12.10 17.10
C ALA A 197 5.66 -11.31 16.12
N PHE A 198 5.29 -11.91 14.98
CA PHE A 198 4.45 -11.28 13.97
C PHE A 198 3.07 -10.91 14.51
N ALA A 199 2.41 -11.81 15.25
CA ALA A 199 1.09 -11.54 15.81
C ALA A 199 1.11 -10.33 16.76
N ILE A 200 2.12 -10.25 17.64
CA ILE A 200 2.30 -9.12 18.57
C ILE A 200 2.54 -7.82 17.80
N LEU A 201 3.45 -7.83 16.83
CA LEU A 201 3.80 -6.64 16.06
C LEU A 201 2.64 -6.13 15.19
N VAL A 202 1.85 -7.03 14.61
CA VAL A 202 0.62 -6.67 13.87
C VAL A 202 -0.40 -6.01 14.79
N GLU A 203 -0.60 -6.54 15.99
CA GLU A 203 -1.51 -5.96 16.99
C GLU A 203 -1.03 -4.56 17.45
N LEU A 204 0.27 -4.37 17.67
CA LEU A 204 0.84 -3.07 18.03
C LEU A 204 0.70 -2.05 16.89
N LEU A 205 0.99 -2.46 15.65
CA LEU A 205 0.76 -1.61 14.46
C LEU A 205 -0.71 -1.25 14.33
N PHE A 206 -1.61 -2.22 14.52
CA PHE A 206 -3.06 -2.01 14.42
C PHE A 206 -3.56 -0.93 15.41
N ARG A 207 -3.06 -0.93 16.64
CA ARG A 207 -3.37 0.11 17.64
C ARG A 207 -2.86 1.50 17.26
N ARG A 208 -1.83 1.58 16.42
CA ARG A 208 -1.17 2.84 16.03
C ARG A 208 -1.64 3.38 14.69
N ILE A 209 -2.54 2.69 13.97
CA ILE A 209 -3.09 3.11 12.67
C ILE A 209 -3.53 4.58 12.64
N PRO A 210 -4.26 5.13 13.65
CA PRO A 210 -4.68 6.54 13.62
C PRO A 210 -3.51 7.54 13.55
N LEU A 211 -2.29 7.13 13.92
CA LEU A 211 -1.09 7.96 13.94
C LEU A 211 -0.15 7.66 12.76
N MET A 212 -0.46 6.66 11.94
CA MET A 212 0.38 6.25 10.82
C MET A 212 0.10 7.11 9.58
N HIS A 213 1.14 7.35 8.79
CA HIS A 213 0.96 7.96 7.47
C HIS A 213 0.14 7.05 6.55
N MET A 214 -0.71 7.63 5.71
CA MET A 214 -1.59 6.87 4.80
C MET A 214 -0.83 5.85 3.93
N HIS A 215 0.35 6.22 3.41
CA HIS A 215 1.17 5.30 2.60
C HIS A 215 1.59 4.04 3.38
N ALA A 216 1.91 4.21 4.67
CA ALA A 216 2.30 3.13 5.56
C ALA A 216 1.10 2.24 5.88
N VAL A 217 -0.08 2.83 6.11
CA VAL A 217 -1.33 2.08 6.31
C VAL A 217 -1.68 1.25 5.08
N ASP A 218 -1.59 1.83 3.88
CA ASP A 218 -1.85 1.11 2.61
C ASP A 218 -0.85 -0.04 2.39
N ALA A 219 0.45 0.18 2.64
CA ALA A 219 1.46 -0.88 2.59
C ALA A 219 1.16 -2.00 3.60
N PHE A 220 0.72 -1.64 4.81
CA PHE A 220 0.36 -2.59 5.85
C PHE A 220 -0.89 -3.41 5.49
N VAL A 221 -1.95 -2.77 4.97
CA VAL A 221 -3.15 -3.45 4.46
C VAL A 221 -2.77 -4.49 3.41
N LYS A 222 -1.93 -4.10 2.43
CA LYS A 222 -1.50 -4.99 1.35
C LYS A 222 -0.67 -6.16 1.87
N LEU A 223 0.29 -5.91 2.77
CA LEU A 223 1.12 -6.94 3.37
C LEU A 223 0.27 -7.92 4.18
N PHE A 224 -0.65 -7.41 5.00
CA PHE A 224 -1.46 -8.23 5.89
C PHE A 224 -2.48 -9.07 5.11
N ALA A 225 -3.14 -8.51 4.09
CA ALA A 225 -4.01 -9.27 3.20
C ALA A 225 -3.26 -10.39 2.45
N LEU A 226 -2.04 -10.12 1.98
CA LEU A 226 -1.16 -11.11 1.34
C LEU A 226 -0.72 -12.22 2.32
N PHE A 227 -0.38 -11.84 3.55
CA PHE A 227 -0.12 -12.80 4.62
C PHE A 227 -1.33 -13.71 4.83
N LEU A 228 -2.51 -13.14 5.05
CA LEU A 228 -3.75 -13.88 5.27
C LEU A 228 -4.05 -14.84 4.12
N SER A 229 -3.88 -14.43 2.86
CA SER A 229 -4.12 -15.32 1.72
C SER A 229 -3.22 -16.55 1.69
N ASN A 230 -1.99 -16.44 2.21
CA ASN A 230 -1.04 -17.55 2.28
C ASN A 230 -1.31 -18.51 3.45
N PHE A 231 -2.07 -18.07 4.47
CA PHE A 231 -2.36 -18.83 5.68
C PHE A 231 -3.88 -19.04 5.88
N GLU A 232 -4.59 -19.30 4.78
CA GLU A 232 -6.01 -19.69 4.78
C GLU A 232 -6.96 -18.66 5.44
N TYR A 233 -6.56 -17.39 5.46
CA TYR A 233 -7.32 -16.27 6.04
C TYR A 233 -7.64 -16.42 7.54
N LYS A 234 -6.88 -17.29 8.24
CA LYS A 234 -7.04 -17.54 9.67
C LYS A 234 -6.40 -16.42 10.49
N TRP A 235 -7.23 -15.67 11.20
CA TRP A 235 -6.84 -14.65 12.15
C TRP A 235 -7.88 -14.60 13.29
N PRO A 236 -7.50 -14.26 14.53
CA PRO A 236 -8.46 -14.09 15.61
C PRO A 236 -9.26 -12.79 15.46
N TRP A 237 -10.10 -12.71 14.43
CA TRP A 237 -10.93 -11.55 14.08
C TRP A 237 -11.79 -11.04 15.25
N THR A 238 -12.25 -11.95 16.12
CA THR A 238 -13.07 -11.62 17.28
C THR A 238 -12.37 -10.70 18.29
N HIS A 239 -11.03 -10.67 18.33
CA HIS A 239 -10.28 -9.70 19.14
C HIS A 239 -10.51 -8.25 18.71
N TRP A 240 -10.92 -8.03 17.46
CA TRP A 240 -11.19 -6.71 16.90
C TRP A 240 -12.69 -6.40 16.81
N ASN A 241 -13.56 -7.14 17.53
CA ASN A 241 -15.01 -6.89 17.52
C ASN A 241 -15.38 -5.44 17.91
N TYR A 242 -14.61 -4.80 18.79
CA TYR A 242 -14.85 -3.42 19.24
C TYR A 242 -14.84 -2.39 18.11
N VAL A 243 -14.19 -2.73 16.99
CA VAL A 243 -14.10 -1.89 15.80
C VAL A 243 -15.45 -1.78 15.08
N LEU A 244 -16.35 -2.76 15.27
CA LEU A 244 -17.69 -2.77 14.69
C LEU A 244 -18.60 -1.72 15.32
N ASP A 245 -18.36 -1.39 16.59
CA ASP A 245 -19.10 -0.37 17.35
C ASP A 245 -18.58 1.06 17.09
N ALA A 246 -17.40 1.19 16.48
CA ALA A 246 -16.80 2.46 16.13
C ALA A 246 -17.52 3.13 14.94
N GLN A 247 -17.35 4.44 14.78
CA GLN A 247 -17.93 5.18 13.65
C GLN A 247 -17.33 4.71 12.31
N ALA A 248 -18.05 4.96 11.21
CA ALA A 248 -17.65 4.48 9.87
C ALA A 248 -16.32 5.07 9.39
N ASP A 249 -15.94 6.24 9.88
CA ASP A 249 -14.71 6.97 9.61
C ASP A 249 -13.56 6.65 10.58
N ASP A 250 -13.78 5.76 11.56
CA ASP A 250 -12.72 5.31 12.47
C ASP A 250 -11.60 4.61 11.68
N ALA A 251 -10.35 5.01 11.96
CA ALA A 251 -9.20 4.56 11.17
C ALA A 251 -8.94 3.05 11.30
N GLN A 252 -9.23 2.45 12.46
CA GLN A 252 -9.09 1.00 12.66
C GLN A 252 -10.20 0.24 11.94
N ARG A 253 -11.42 0.78 11.93
CA ARG A 253 -12.55 0.23 11.14
C ARG A 253 -12.27 0.27 9.65
N LEU A 254 -11.81 1.40 9.15
CA LEU A 254 -11.41 1.55 7.75
C LEU A 254 -10.29 0.60 7.37
N PHE A 255 -9.29 0.41 8.24
CA PHE A 255 -8.24 -0.57 8.01
C PHE A 255 -8.78 -2.00 7.89
N VAL A 256 -9.65 -2.44 8.82
CA VAL A 256 -10.22 -3.79 8.77
C VAL A 256 -11.06 -3.98 7.51
N SER A 257 -11.91 -3.00 7.16
CA SER A 257 -12.66 -3.00 5.91
C SER A 257 -11.75 -3.12 4.69
N ALA A 258 -10.65 -2.36 4.64
CA ALA A 258 -9.68 -2.40 3.56
C ALA A 258 -8.96 -3.76 3.44
N VAL A 259 -8.59 -4.36 4.58
CA VAL A 259 -7.98 -5.70 4.60
C VAL A 259 -8.95 -6.75 4.08
N ILE A 260 -10.20 -6.76 4.58
CA ILE A 260 -11.23 -7.70 4.15
C ILE A 260 -11.51 -7.54 2.66
N GLU A 261 -11.65 -6.31 2.19
CA GLU A 261 -11.90 -6.01 0.79
C GLU A 261 -10.75 -6.49 -0.10
N ARG A 262 -9.49 -6.31 0.31
CA ARG A 262 -8.32 -6.90 -0.37
C ARG A 262 -8.29 -8.42 -0.32
N CYS A 263 -8.68 -9.05 0.78
CA CYS A 263 -8.81 -10.51 0.88
C CYS A 263 -9.89 -11.04 -0.07
N VAL A 264 -11.00 -10.32 -0.24
CA VAL A 264 -12.02 -10.65 -1.26
C VAL A 264 -11.44 -10.57 -2.66
N ARG A 265 -10.60 -9.56 -2.98
CA ARG A 265 -9.93 -9.47 -4.29
C ARG A 265 -8.93 -10.62 -4.56
N LEU A 266 -8.27 -11.12 -3.52
CA LEU A 266 -7.37 -12.28 -3.58
C LEU A 266 -8.13 -13.63 -3.55
N SER A 267 -9.44 -13.59 -3.32
CA SER A 267 -10.31 -14.76 -3.23
C SER A 267 -11.67 -14.43 -3.86
N TYR A 268 -12.76 -14.81 -3.22
CA TYR A 268 -14.11 -14.43 -3.59
C TYR A 268 -14.96 -14.21 -2.34
N ARG A 269 -16.02 -13.40 -2.46
CA ARG A 269 -16.82 -12.93 -1.34
C ARG A 269 -17.43 -14.07 -0.51
N GLN A 270 -17.94 -15.12 -1.16
CA GLN A 270 -18.54 -16.27 -0.46
C GLN A 270 -17.52 -17.04 0.39
N HIS A 271 -16.27 -17.15 -0.06
CA HIS A 271 -15.21 -17.77 0.74
C HIS A 271 -14.89 -16.92 1.96
N MET A 272 -14.72 -15.61 1.78
CA MET A 272 -14.47 -14.71 2.92
C MET A 272 -15.64 -14.70 3.92
N GLN A 273 -16.89 -14.80 3.46
CA GLN A 273 -18.05 -15.00 4.33
C GLN A 273 -17.96 -16.27 5.17
N SER A 274 -17.46 -17.37 4.61
CA SER A 274 -17.30 -18.63 5.36
C SER A 274 -16.14 -18.61 6.36
N VAL A 275 -15.13 -17.77 6.16
CA VAL A 275 -13.95 -17.68 7.05
C VAL A 275 -14.18 -16.66 8.17
N LEU A 276 -14.83 -15.54 7.87
CA LEU A 276 -15.06 -14.46 8.82
C LEU A 276 -16.21 -14.78 9.80
N PRO A 277 -16.12 -14.33 11.06
CA PRO A 277 -17.28 -14.34 11.96
C PRO A 277 -18.45 -13.55 11.37
N GLU A 278 -19.68 -13.98 11.68
CA GLU A 278 -20.91 -13.36 11.18
C GLU A 278 -21.00 -11.86 11.50
N THR A 279 -20.48 -11.44 12.66
CA THR A 279 -20.42 -10.03 13.06
C THR A 279 -19.61 -9.16 12.08
N PHE A 280 -18.60 -9.71 11.41
CA PHE A 280 -17.78 -8.99 10.43
C PHE A 280 -18.38 -8.97 9.03
N HIS A 281 -19.50 -9.66 8.77
CA HIS A 281 -20.10 -9.70 7.43
C HIS A 281 -20.59 -8.32 6.97
N MET A 282 -20.88 -7.42 7.89
CA MET A 282 -21.23 -6.02 7.60
C MET A 282 -20.07 -5.21 6.99
N LEU A 283 -18.81 -5.65 7.18
CA LEU A 283 -17.63 -5.00 6.61
C LEU A 283 -17.22 -5.61 5.26
N LEU A 284 -17.92 -6.63 4.77
CA LEU A 284 -17.64 -7.21 3.46
C LEU A 284 -17.98 -6.20 2.36
N PRO A 285 -17.17 -6.15 1.29
CA PRO A 285 -17.53 -5.34 0.14
C PRO A 285 -18.87 -5.81 -0.46
N PRO A 286 -19.60 -4.89 -1.11
CA PRO A 286 -20.82 -5.23 -1.86
C PRO A 286 -20.50 -6.23 -2.97
N VAL A 287 -21.53 -6.92 -3.46
CA VAL A 287 -21.39 -7.83 -4.60
C VAL A 287 -21.08 -6.98 -5.84
N PRO A 288 -20.03 -7.31 -6.62
CA PRO A 288 -19.68 -6.54 -7.80
C PRO A 288 -20.71 -6.80 -8.92
N VAL A 289 -21.76 -5.99 -8.95
CA VAL A 289 -22.80 -6.00 -9.98
C VAL A 289 -22.66 -4.73 -10.81
N HIS A 290 -22.73 -4.87 -12.13
CA HIS A 290 -22.81 -3.70 -13.01
C HIS A 290 -24.26 -3.18 -13.02
N VAL A 291 -24.42 -1.87 -12.90
CA VAL A 291 -25.71 -1.22 -12.80
C VAL A 291 -25.89 -0.29 -13.99
N ILE A 292 -26.95 -0.51 -14.78
CA ILE A 292 -27.25 0.32 -15.94
C ILE A 292 -28.37 1.28 -15.59
N ARG A 293 -28.03 2.57 -15.39
CA ARG A 293 -28.98 3.63 -15.02
C ARG A 293 -30.17 3.71 -15.98
N PHE A 294 -29.94 3.59 -17.29
CA PHE A 294 -30.98 3.63 -18.33
C PHE A 294 -32.01 2.50 -18.27
N ARG A 295 -31.73 1.40 -17.54
CA ARG A 295 -32.69 0.30 -17.35
C ARG A 295 -33.50 0.45 -16.05
N GLN A 296 -33.03 1.23 -15.08
CA GLN A 296 -33.70 1.40 -13.79
C GLN A 296 -34.94 2.29 -13.91
N ALA A 297 -36.02 1.92 -13.21
CA ALA A 297 -37.28 2.66 -13.25
C ALA A 297 -37.29 3.91 -12.33
N GLU A 298 -36.37 4.00 -11.36
CA GLU A 298 -36.40 4.99 -10.27
C GLU A 298 -35.02 5.62 -9.99
N SER A 299 -34.28 6.04 -11.02
CA SER A 299 -33.00 6.75 -10.79
C SER A 299 -33.24 8.26 -10.69
N ASN A 300 -33.24 8.81 -9.46
CA ASN A 300 -33.42 10.25 -9.17
C ASN A 300 -32.46 11.18 -9.91
N GLU A 301 -31.26 10.74 -10.31
CA GLU A 301 -30.32 11.56 -11.11
C GLU A 301 -30.76 11.71 -12.57
N LEU A 302 -31.41 10.70 -13.14
CA LEU A 302 -31.99 10.75 -14.48
C LEU A 302 -33.13 11.79 -14.50
N VAL A 303 -33.86 11.93 -13.38
CA VAL A 303 -34.88 12.96 -13.18
C VAL A 303 -34.27 14.37 -13.12
N ILE A 304 -33.11 14.56 -12.49
CA ILE A 304 -32.46 15.90 -12.41
C ILE A 304 -31.97 16.40 -13.79
N LEU A 305 -31.49 15.51 -14.67
CA LEU A 305 -31.17 15.86 -16.06
C LEU A 305 -32.43 16.21 -16.87
N ILE A 306 -33.58 15.64 -16.51
CA ILE A 306 -34.88 15.89 -17.13
C ILE A 306 -35.53 17.17 -16.56
N ASP A 307 -35.33 17.52 -15.27
CA ASP A 307 -35.93 18.68 -14.60
C ASP A 307 -35.41 20.05 -15.09
N ILE A 308 -34.29 20.07 -15.82
CA ILE A 308 -33.86 21.27 -16.57
C ILE A 308 -34.79 21.52 -17.78
N ALA A 309 -35.60 20.52 -18.16
CA ALA A 309 -36.55 20.54 -19.27
C ALA A 309 -38.00 20.20 -18.81
N GLN A 310 -38.65 21.18 -18.16
CA GLN A 310 -40.11 21.40 -18.09
C GLN A 310 -41.05 20.31 -17.50
N ASP A 311 -41.79 20.75 -16.47
CA ASP A 311 -43.06 20.27 -15.89
C ASP A 311 -43.25 18.76 -15.57
N ASP A 312 -43.61 18.54 -14.29
CA ASP A 312 -43.78 17.31 -13.49
C ASP A 312 -44.59 16.13 -14.10
N ASP A 313 -45.31 16.31 -15.21
CA ASP A 313 -46.19 15.26 -15.79
C ASP A 313 -45.54 14.48 -16.96
N SER A 314 -44.28 14.79 -17.32
CA SER A 314 -43.59 14.24 -18.52
C SER A 314 -42.42 13.28 -18.23
N SER A 315 -42.05 13.10 -16.96
CA SER A 315 -40.82 12.39 -16.54
C SER A 315 -40.81 10.89 -16.87
N ASP A 316 -41.96 10.20 -16.77
CA ASP A 316 -42.10 8.77 -17.10
C ASP A 316 -41.99 8.49 -18.61
N ALA A 317 -42.47 9.41 -19.45
CA ALA A 317 -42.36 9.30 -20.90
C ALA A 317 -40.92 9.52 -21.37
N ALA A 318 -40.23 10.51 -20.78
CA ALA A 318 -38.84 10.83 -21.11
C ALA A 318 -37.87 9.70 -20.73
N THR A 319 -38.03 9.09 -19.55
CA THR A 319 -37.23 7.91 -19.15
C THR A 319 -37.51 6.69 -20.03
N GLY A 320 -38.74 6.52 -20.53
CA GLY A 320 -39.09 5.52 -21.54
C GLY A 320 -38.34 5.70 -22.87
N VAL A 321 -38.22 6.94 -23.35
CA VAL A 321 -37.48 7.28 -24.58
C VAL A 321 -35.99 6.96 -24.42
N LEU A 322 -35.35 7.42 -23.33
CA LEU A 322 -33.94 7.17 -23.07
C LEU A 322 -33.62 5.68 -22.95
N ARG A 323 -34.50 4.91 -22.28
CA ARG A 323 -34.38 3.44 -22.21
C ARG A 323 -34.45 2.81 -23.60
N SER A 324 -35.37 3.26 -24.46
CA SER A 324 -35.51 2.73 -25.81
C SER A 324 -34.28 3.00 -26.68
N GLN A 325 -33.70 4.21 -26.57
CA GLN A 325 -32.48 4.60 -27.27
C GLN A 325 -31.27 3.81 -26.77
N TYR A 326 -31.15 3.63 -25.46
CA TYR A 326 -30.12 2.78 -24.87
C TYR A 326 -30.20 1.34 -25.39
N GLU A 327 -31.39 0.72 -25.43
CA GLU A 327 -31.54 -0.65 -25.94
C GLU A 327 -31.22 -0.76 -27.44
N GLN A 328 -31.43 0.29 -28.23
CA GLN A 328 -31.02 0.33 -29.63
C GLN A 328 -29.50 0.25 -29.76
N VAL A 329 -28.75 1.14 -29.09
CA VAL A 329 -27.28 1.12 -29.15
C VAL A 329 -26.69 -0.14 -28.52
N PHE A 330 -27.27 -0.60 -27.41
CA PHE A 330 -26.88 -1.86 -26.79
C PHE A 330 -27.08 -3.05 -27.72
N GLY A 331 -28.22 -3.13 -28.41
CA GLY A 331 -28.49 -4.15 -29.41
C GLY A 331 -27.45 -4.18 -30.53
N LYS A 332 -27.07 -3.01 -31.06
CA LYS A 332 -26.04 -2.86 -32.10
C LYS A 332 -24.66 -3.35 -31.65
N ILE A 333 -24.26 -2.95 -30.44
CA ILE A 333 -22.95 -3.31 -29.86
C ILE A 333 -22.91 -4.81 -29.51
N LYS A 334 -24.00 -5.35 -28.95
CA LYS A 334 -24.13 -6.77 -28.62
C LYS A 334 -24.11 -7.65 -29.88
N ALA A 335 -24.75 -7.19 -30.96
CA ALA A 335 -24.70 -7.84 -32.28
C ALA A 335 -23.34 -7.68 -32.98
N ARG A 336 -22.43 -6.87 -32.42
CA ARG A 336 -21.13 -6.53 -33.00
C ARG A 336 -21.27 -5.95 -34.41
N GLU A 337 -22.22 -5.03 -34.62
CA GLU A 337 -22.35 -4.30 -35.88
C GLU A 337 -21.07 -3.51 -36.23
N GLU A 338 -20.90 -3.12 -37.49
CA GLU A 338 -19.79 -2.30 -37.96
C GLU A 338 -19.70 -0.96 -37.22
N ALA A 339 -18.49 -0.47 -36.98
CA ALA A 339 -18.25 0.77 -36.24
C ALA A 339 -18.98 1.98 -36.86
N ALA A 340 -19.11 2.01 -38.19
CA ALA A 340 -19.86 3.04 -38.91
C ALA A 340 -21.36 3.09 -38.55
N ALA A 341 -21.98 1.94 -38.22
CA ALA A 341 -23.39 1.89 -37.84
C ALA A 341 -23.62 2.48 -36.44
N VAL A 342 -22.65 2.32 -35.54
CA VAL A 342 -22.69 2.94 -34.20
C VAL A 342 -22.40 4.44 -34.30
N GLN A 343 -21.45 4.85 -35.15
CA GLN A 343 -21.19 6.27 -35.41
C GLN A 343 -22.42 6.99 -35.96
N ALA A 344 -23.08 6.42 -36.97
CA ALA A 344 -24.31 6.99 -37.52
C ALA A 344 -25.41 7.14 -36.46
N TRP A 345 -25.55 6.15 -35.57
CA TRP A 345 -26.51 6.24 -34.46
C TRP A 345 -26.16 7.35 -33.48
N ILE A 346 -24.87 7.56 -33.18
CA ILE A 346 -24.41 8.67 -32.32
C ILE A 346 -24.76 10.00 -32.96
N ASP A 347 -24.46 10.17 -34.25
CA ASP A 347 -24.70 11.41 -34.97
C ASP A 347 -26.20 11.73 -35.03
N ASP A 348 -27.05 10.75 -35.36
CA ASP A 348 -28.51 10.89 -35.40
C ASP A 348 -29.11 11.21 -34.02
N THR A 349 -28.64 10.53 -32.97
CA THR A 349 -29.16 10.70 -31.61
C THR A 349 -28.66 11.99 -30.96
N ALA A 350 -27.44 12.44 -31.30
CA ALA A 350 -26.91 13.72 -30.87
C ALA A 350 -27.73 14.89 -31.42
N VAL A 351 -28.18 14.81 -32.69
CA VAL A 351 -29.09 15.81 -33.28
C VAL A 351 -30.45 15.82 -32.58
N ALA A 352 -30.95 14.66 -32.15
CA ALA A 352 -32.20 14.56 -31.40
C ALA A 352 -32.10 15.12 -29.97
N HIS A 353 -30.89 15.21 -29.41
CA HIS A 353 -30.59 15.69 -28.05
C HIS A 353 -29.79 17.01 -28.10
N ASP A 354 -30.29 18.01 -28.84
CA ASP A 354 -29.64 19.28 -29.23
C ASP A 354 -29.27 20.24 -28.06
N GLY A 355 -28.61 19.71 -27.03
CA GLY A 355 -28.27 20.36 -25.77
C GLY A 355 -27.62 19.44 -24.72
N ALA A 356 -27.63 18.12 -24.93
CA ALA A 356 -27.08 17.13 -23.98
C ALA A 356 -26.23 16.02 -24.64
N PRO A 357 -25.16 16.36 -25.38
CA PRO A 357 -24.30 15.37 -26.06
C PRO A 357 -23.60 14.40 -25.09
N HIS A 358 -23.48 14.78 -23.81
CA HIS A 358 -22.92 13.94 -22.76
C HIS A 358 -23.77 12.69 -22.48
N VAL A 359 -25.10 12.76 -22.64
CA VAL A 359 -26.02 11.63 -22.41
C VAL A 359 -25.82 10.54 -23.48
N VAL A 360 -25.66 10.95 -24.75
CA VAL A 360 -25.41 10.00 -25.85
C VAL A 360 -24.07 9.28 -25.64
N LEU A 361 -23.04 10.01 -25.23
CA LEU A 361 -21.73 9.43 -24.90
C LEU A 361 -21.83 8.45 -23.72
N GLU A 362 -22.56 8.81 -22.66
CA GLU A 362 -22.80 7.94 -21.52
C GLU A 362 -23.51 6.64 -21.93
N MET A 363 -24.56 6.71 -22.77
CA MET A 363 -25.28 5.54 -23.27
C MET A 363 -24.36 4.58 -24.03
N VAL A 364 -23.51 5.10 -24.92
CA VAL A 364 -22.56 4.29 -25.70
C VAL A 364 -21.56 3.61 -24.76
N VAL A 365 -20.96 4.35 -23.83
CA VAL A 365 -19.99 3.81 -22.86
C VAL A 365 -20.65 2.74 -21.99
N ALA A 366 -21.83 3.01 -21.44
CA ALA A 366 -22.60 2.05 -20.65
C ALA A 366 -22.91 0.79 -21.45
N ALA A 367 -23.32 0.91 -22.72
CA ALA A 367 -23.62 -0.22 -23.58
C ALA A 367 -22.38 -1.09 -23.89
N ILE A 368 -21.19 -0.48 -24.09
CA ILE A 368 -19.93 -1.23 -24.25
C ILE A 368 -19.58 -1.99 -22.96
N LEU A 369 -19.72 -1.34 -21.81
CA LEU A 369 -19.43 -1.95 -20.50
C LEU A 369 -20.39 -3.10 -20.18
N ASP A 370 -21.67 -2.93 -20.47
CA ASP A 370 -22.72 -3.93 -20.30
C ASP A 370 -22.47 -5.16 -21.19
N ALA A 371 -22.24 -4.94 -22.49
CA ALA A 371 -21.95 -6.02 -23.44
C ALA A 371 -20.62 -6.74 -23.13
N GLY A 372 -19.67 -6.04 -22.49
CA GLY A 372 -18.36 -6.55 -22.08
C GLY A 372 -18.28 -7.06 -20.63
N SER A 373 -19.38 -7.03 -19.86
CA SER A 373 -19.39 -7.23 -18.40
C SER A 373 -18.94 -8.63 -17.94
N ALA A 374 -18.95 -9.63 -18.83
CA ALA A 374 -18.59 -11.00 -18.47
C ALA A 374 -17.13 -11.17 -18.07
N THR A 375 -16.18 -10.59 -18.81
CA THR A 375 -14.75 -10.58 -18.46
C THR A 375 -14.03 -9.38 -19.08
N PHE A 376 -12.90 -8.97 -18.48
CA PHE A 376 -12.05 -7.90 -19.04
C PHE A 376 -11.58 -8.17 -20.48
N THR A 377 -11.46 -9.45 -20.89
CA THR A 377 -11.12 -9.80 -22.27
C THR A 377 -12.25 -9.46 -23.23
N HIS A 378 -13.51 -9.76 -22.87
CA HIS A 378 -14.68 -9.37 -23.69
C HIS A 378 -14.77 -7.86 -23.83
N PHE A 379 -14.62 -7.14 -22.72
CA PHE A 379 -14.57 -5.67 -22.73
C PHE A 379 -13.47 -5.14 -23.65
N ARG A 380 -12.23 -5.67 -23.56
CA ARG A 380 -11.12 -5.22 -24.42
C ARG A 380 -11.40 -5.47 -25.90
N THR A 381 -11.94 -6.63 -26.26
CA THR A 381 -12.27 -6.92 -27.67
C THR A 381 -13.35 -5.98 -28.22
N LEU A 382 -14.34 -5.61 -27.42
CA LEU A 382 -15.35 -4.62 -27.82
C LEU A 382 -14.73 -3.22 -27.91
N LEU A 383 -13.89 -2.85 -26.95
CA LEU A 383 -13.19 -1.58 -26.96
C LEU A 383 -12.30 -1.45 -28.19
N ASP A 384 -11.51 -2.46 -28.56
CA ASP A 384 -10.67 -2.46 -29.76
C ASP A 384 -11.47 -2.20 -31.04
N LYS A 385 -12.70 -2.70 -31.11
CA LYS A 385 -13.60 -2.49 -32.25
C LYS A 385 -14.18 -1.07 -32.30
N TYR A 386 -14.56 -0.51 -31.15
CA TYR A 386 -15.29 0.75 -31.07
C TYR A 386 -14.44 1.94 -30.60
N VAL A 387 -13.14 1.77 -30.36
CA VAL A 387 -12.24 2.82 -29.88
C VAL A 387 -12.23 4.04 -30.81
N GLY A 388 -12.25 3.83 -32.13
CA GLY A 388 -12.26 4.93 -33.10
C GLY A 388 -13.54 5.78 -32.99
N VAL A 389 -14.69 5.14 -32.77
CA VAL A 389 -15.99 5.81 -32.57
C VAL A 389 -15.99 6.60 -31.26
N LEU A 390 -15.48 6.01 -30.18
CA LEU A 390 -15.36 6.68 -28.88
C LEU A 390 -14.43 7.89 -28.95
N VAL A 391 -13.25 7.75 -29.55
CA VAL A 391 -12.27 8.85 -29.67
C VAL A 391 -12.82 9.98 -30.52
N ALA A 392 -13.54 9.67 -31.61
CA ALA A 392 -14.20 10.68 -32.44
C ALA A 392 -15.31 11.42 -31.68
N ALA A 393 -16.13 10.71 -30.89
CA ALA A 393 -17.19 11.33 -30.09
C ALA A 393 -16.65 12.22 -28.94
N ILE A 394 -15.51 11.84 -28.36
CA ILE A 394 -14.84 12.62 -27.30
C ILE A 394 -14.14 13.87 -27.87
N ASP A 395 -13.64 13.81 -29.11
CA ASP A 395 -12.99 14.94 -29.81
C ASP A 395 -11.84 15.59 -29.01
N ALA A 396 -11.07 14.76 -28.30
CA ALA A 396 -9.99 15.17 -27.39
C ALA A 396 -10.39 16.18 -26.27
N ASP A 397 -11.69 16.36 -26.02
CA ASP A 397 -12.20 17.24 -24.97
C ASP A 397 -12.09 16.59 -23.58
N VAL A 398 -11.53 17.31 -22.62
CA VAL A 398 -11.35 16.84 -21.24
C VAL A 398 -12.69 16.70 -20.54
N GLU A 399 -13.67 17.58 -20.79
CA GLU A 399 -14.98 17.51 -20.16
C GLU A 399 -15.73 16.24 -20.59
N ARG A 400 -15.71 15.92 -21.89
CA ARG A 400 -16.24 14.65 -22.42
C ARG A 400 -15.50 13.42 -21.88
N GLN A 401 -14.18 13.49 -21.69
CA GLN A 401 -13.43 12.40 -21.04
C GLN A 401 -13.88 12.20 -19.59
N VAL A 402 -14.16 13.28 -18.84
CA VAL A 402 -14.72 13.19 -17.48
C VAL A 402 -16.10 12.55 -17.49
N VAL A 403 -16.95 12.82 -18.49
CA VAL A 403 -18.24 12.12 -18.69
C VAL A 403 -18.04 10.62 -18.88
N VAL A 404 -17.06 10.19 -19.69
CA VAL A 404 -16.73 8.76 -19.86
C VAL A 404 -16.32 8.14 -18.52
N ILE A 405 -15.51 8.84 -17.72
CA ILE A 405 -15.07 8.36 -16.41
C ILE A 405 -16.25 8.26 -15.43
N ALA A 406 -17.15 9.25 -15.44
CA ALA A 406 -18.37 9.24 -14.64
C ALA A 406 -19.29 8.08 -15.04
N ALA A 407 -19.45 7.82 -16.34
CA ALA A 407 -20.22 6.68 -16.87
C ALA A 407 -19.64 5.33 -16.40
N VAL A 408 -18.30 5.16 -16.45
CA VAL A 408 -17.64 3.95 -15.95
C VAL A 408 -17.88 3.77 -14.45
N SER A 409 -17.80 4.86 -13.68
CA SER A 409 -17.95 4.87 -12.22
C SER A 409 -19.39 4.57 -11.81
N SER A 410 -20.34 5.12 -12.55
CA SER A 410 -21.78 4.84 -12.45
C SER A 410 -22.10 3.37 -12.71
N VAL A 411 -21.58 2.79 -13.80
CA VAL A 411 -21.84 1.39 -14.14
C VAL A 411 -21.25 0.42 -13.12
N TRP A 412 -20.09 0.74 -12.56
CA TRP A 412 -19.39 -0.12 -11.60
C TRP A 412 -19.30 0.50 -10.20
N GLU A 413 -20.35 1.20 -9.77
CA GLU A 413 -20.41 1.89 -8.48
C GLU A 413 -20.10 0.96 -7.31
N GLN A 414 -20.62 -0.26 -7.36
CA GLN A 414 -20.42 -1.30 -6.34
C GLN A 414 -19.08 -2.04 -6.49
N SER A 415 -18.24 -1.70 -7.46
CA SER A 415 -16.96 -2.37 -7.68
C SER A 415 -15.84 -1.40 -8.05
N PRO A 416 -15.18 -0.78 -7.05
CA PRO A 416 -14.02 0.09 -7.26
C PRO A 416 -12.89 -0.58 -8.05
N GLN A 417 -12.72 -1.89 -7.89
CA GLN A 417 -11.72 -2.66 -8.66
C GLN A 417 -11.98 -2.62 -10.16
N HIS A 418 -13.24 -2.78 -10.59
CA HIS A 418 -13.59 -2.73 -12.02
C HIS A 418 -13.35 -1.33 -12.57
N VAL A 419 -13.77 -0.28 -11.85
CA VAL A 419 -13.51 1.12 -12.22
C VAL A 419 -12.02 1.34 -12.47
N ILE A 420 -11.15 1.02 -11.50
CA ILE A 420 -9.69 1.22 -11.63
C ILE A 420 -9.12 0.45 -12.83
N LEU A 421 -9.53 -0.79 -13.04
CA LEU A 421 -9.02 -1.63 -14.13
C LEU A 421 -9.49 -1.13 -15.51
N ILE A 422 -10.76 -0.71 -15.62
CA ILE A 422 -11.34 -0.18 -16.85
C ILE A 422 -10.71 1.16 -17.20
N LEU A 423 -10.57 2.08 -16.25
CA LEU A 423 -9.86 3.35 -16.47
C LEU A 423 -8.40 3.11 -16.90
N SER A 424 -7.72 2.13 -16.30
CA SER A 424 -6.36 1.74 -16.71
C SER A 424 -6.29 1.13 -18.11
N ILE A 425 -7.37 0.48 -18.58
CA ILE A 425 -7.47 0.00 -19.95
C ILE A 425 -7.70 1.20 -20.88
N LEU A 426 -8.67 2.07 -20.58
CA LEU A 426 -9.00 3.24 -21.40
C LEU A 426 -7.81 4.20 -21.57
N LEU A 427 -7.00 4.41 -20.52
CA LEU A 427 -5.75 5.17 -20.62
C LEU A 427 -4.72 4.52 -21.55
N ARG A 428 -4.59 3.18 -21.53
CA ARG A 428 -3.68 2.44 -22.43
C ARG A 428 -4.14 2.46 -23.88
N HIS A 429 -5.44 2.58 -24.13
CA HIS A 429 -6.02 2.76 -25.46
C HIS A 429 -6.07 4.24 -25.89
N HIS A 430 -5.50 5.16 -25.11
CA HIS A 430 -5.51 6.61 -25.37
C HIS A 430 -6.92 7.22 -25.51
N VAL A 431 -7.95 6.57 -24.94
CA VAL A 431 -9.32 7.12 -24.88
C VAL A 431 -9.42 8.22 -23.83
N LEU A 432 -8.66 8.07 -22.74
CA LEU A 432 -8.58 9.03 -21.65
C LEU A 432 -7.19 9.62 -21.57
N THR A 433 -7.10 10.85 -21.06
CA THR A 433 -5.85 11.49 -20.68
C THR A 433 -5.66 11.44 -19.16
N PRO A 434 -4.42 11.49 -18.65
CA PRO A 434 -4.16 11.60 -17.22
C PRO A 434 -4.81 12.82 -16.58
N VAL A 435 -4.88 13.93 -17.32
CA VAL A 435 -5.51 15.17 -16.88
C VAL A 435 -6.99 14.95 -16.57
N ALA A 436 -7.73 14.28 -17.45
CA ALA A 436 -9.14 13.96 -17.22
C ALA A 436 -9.36 13.10 -15.97
N VAL A 437 -8.49 12.11 -15.74
CA VAL A 437 -8.57 11.27 -14.53
C VAL A 437 -8.33 12.09 -13.27
N VAL A 438 -7.34 12.98 -13.28
CA VAL A 438 -7.08 13.88 -12.14
C VAL A 438 -8.24 14.84 -11.92
N THR A 439 -8.77 15.44 -12.99
CA THR A 439 -9.93 16.35 -12.90
C THR A 439 -11.14 15.66 -12.29
N TRP A 440 -11.47 14.44 -12.74
CA TRP A 440 -12.56 13.65 -12.18
C TRP A 440 -12.31 13.28 -10.71
N LEU A 441 -11.08 12.91 -10.35
CA LEU A 441 -10.70 12.50 -8.98
C LEU A 441 -10.97 13.60 -7.94
N PHE A 442 -10.84 14.87 -8.33
CA PHE A 442 -11.15 16.02 -7.49
C PHE A 442 -12.59 16.55 -7.67
N GLY A 443 -13.43 15.85 -8.44
CA GLY A 443 -14.86 16.12 -8.57
C GLY A 443 -15.65 15.69 -7.33
N ALA A 444 -16.85 16.26 -7.16
CA ALA A 444 -17.70 16.01 -5.99
C ALA A 444 -18.04 14.52 -5.79
N ASP A 445 -18.34 13.82 -6.89
CA ASP A 445 -18.76 12.41 -6.86
C ASP A 445 -17.62 11.49 -6.43
N ALA A 446 -16.42 11.73 -6.94
CA ALA A 446 -15.26 10.88 -6.69
C ALA A 446 -14.74 11.01 -5.25
N VAL A 447 -14.79 12.21 -4.68
CA VAL A 447 -14.31 12.48 -3.31
C VAL A 447 -15.17 11.74 -2.28
N GLN A 448 -16.48 11.63 -2.50
CA GLN A 448 -17.38 10.92 -1.58
C GLN A 448 -17.22 9.40 -1.68
N GLN A 449 -17.09 8.85 -2.90
CA GLN A 449 -17.06 7.40 -3.11
C GLN A 449 -15.67 6.78 -2.92
N TYR A 450 -14.59 7.51 -3.21
CA TYR A 450 -13.26 6.93 -3.31
C TYR A 450 -12.23 7.49 -2.32
N SER A 451 -12.63 8.25 -1.29
CA SER A 451 -11.69 8.84 -0.30
C SER A 451 -10.58 7.90 0.22
N TRP A 452 -10.88 6.60 0.35
CA TRP A 452 -9.90 5.56 0.70
C TRP A 452 -9.21 4.90 -0.53
N TYR A 453 -9.91 4.79 -1.66
CA TYR A 453 -9.44 4.14 -2.89
C TYR A 453 -8.60 5.04 -3.80
N VAL A 454 -8.74 6.37 -3.67
CA VAL A 454 -8.01 7.42 -4.38
C VAL A 454 -6.49 7.25 -4.23
N TYR A 455 -6.04 6.70 -3.10
CA TYR A 455 -4.63 6.41 -2.85
C TYR A 455 -4.17 5.03 -3.35
N GLN A 456 -5.12 4.12 -3.63
CA GLN A 456 -4.84 2.79 -4.16
C GLN A 456 -4.72 2.76 -5.69
N THR A 457 -5.20 3.78 -6.40
CA THR A 457 -4.81 4.12 -7.77
C THR A 457 -3.37 4.64 -7.70
N PRO A 458 -2.34 3.76 -7.72
CA PRO A 458 -0.99 4.24 -7.60
C PRO A 458 -0.74 5.05 -8.87
N THR A 459 -0.04 6.17 -8.74
CA THR A 459 1.01 6.59 -9.68
C THR A 459 0.96 5.78 -10.97
N PHE A 460 0.16 6.21 -11.96
CA PHE A 460 0.25 5.66 -13.31
C PHE A 460 1.73 5.77 -13.66
N SER A 461 2.43 4.65 -13.62
CA SER A 461 3.82 4.56 -14.06
C SER A 461 3.74 4.72 -15.56
N PHE A 462 3.80 5.98 -15.98
CA PHE A 462 4.01 6.37 -17.37
C PHE A 462 5.38 5.82 -17.77
N PRO A 463 5.47 5.06 -18.88
CA PRO A 463 6.75 4.71 -19.47
C PRO A 463 7.54 5.95 -19.89
#